data_AF-A0A1Q3E542-F1
#
_entry.id   AF-A0A1Q3E542-F1
#
_cell.length_a   1.000
_cell.length_b   1.000
_cell.length_c   1.000
_cell.angle_alpha   90.00
_cell.angle_beta   90.00
_cell.angle_gamma   90.00
#
_symmetry.space_group_name_H-M   'P 1'
#
loop_
_entity.id
_entity.type
_entity.pdbx_description
1 polymer ?
#
loop_
_entity_poly.entity_id
_entity_poly.type
_entity_poly.pdbx_seq_one_letter_code
_entity_poly.pdbx_strand_id
1 'polypeptide(L)'
;MFKNHQQTLQDKRLSNLLFKDRYDQPFLSSLVLVKCREHISIYTVHGEPIFFQHFDGPIYPTLRLLHKYPYILPMVRVDRGAIRFLLAGAHMMCPGFTSKGGYLPPAEEGLAAGVPVAIHAEGKEHAVGVLKEDSKLVRLFN
;
A
#
# COMPACT_ATOMS: atom_id res chain seq x y z
N MET A 1 11.31 -30.34 -3.03
CA MET A 1 10.82 -29.25 -3.89
C MET A 1 11.50 -27.97 -3.43
N PHE A 2 12.56 -27.53 -4.10
CA PHE A 2 13.40 -26.43 -3.65
C PHE A 2 12.76 -25.10 -4.00
N LYS A 3 12.23 -24.37 -3.01
CA LYS A 3 11.86 -22.96 -3.21
C LYS A 3 13.16 -22.16 -3.46
N ASN A 4 13.21 -21.39 -4.55
CA ASN A 4 14.36 -20.54 -4.88
C ASN A 4 14.70 -19.60 -3.72
N HIS A 5 15.98 -19.33 -3.49
CA HIS A 5 16.45 -18.50 -2.36
C HIS A 5 15.77 -17.11 -2.31
N GLN A 6 15.53 -16.48 -3.46
CA GLN A 6 14.79 -15.22 -3.57
C GLN A 6 13.31 -15.35 -3.16
N GLN A 7 12.66 -16.46 -3.53
CA GLN A 7 11.28 -16.76 -3.15
C GLN A 7 11.16 -16.86 -1.62
N THR A 8 12.13 -17.51 -0.99
CA THR A 8 12.18 -17.69 0.47
C THR A 8 12.38 -16.36 1.21
N LEU A 9 13.15 -15.42 0.65
CA LEU A 9 13.33 -14.08 1.22
C LEU A 9 12.07 -13.20 1.07
N GLN A 10 11.34 -13.32 -0.05
CA GLN A 10 10.07 -12.64 -0.26
C GLN A 10 8.97 -13.19 0.63
N ASP A 11 8.87 -14.52 0.76
CA ASP A 11 7.97 -15.20 1.71
C ASP A 11 8.27 -14.75 3.16
N LYS A 12 9.54 -14.53 3.52
CA LYS A 12 9.96 -13.98 4.83
C LYS A 12 9.56 -12.51 5.04
N ARG A 13 9.62 -11.68 4.00
CA ARG A 13 9.15 -10.27 4.06
C ARG A 13 7.63 -10.19 4.19
N LEU A 14 6.92 -11.00 3.42
CA LEU A 14 5.46 -11.09 3.47
C LEU A 14 4.98 -11.64 4.80
N SER A 15 5.62 -12.69 5.32
CA SER A 15 5.33 -13.19 6.66
C SER A 15 5.58 -12.11 7.71
N ASN A 16 6.69 -11.37 7.68
CA ASN A 16 6.90 -10.27 8.62
C ASN A 16 5.84 -9.15 8.50
N LEU A 17 5.38 -8.83 7.28
CA LEU A 17 4.30 -7.86 7.05
C LEU A 17 2.96 -8.37 7.59
N LEU A 18 2.64 -9.65 7.34
CA LEU A 18 1.38 -10.30 7.73
C LEU A 18 1.34 -10.66 9.23
N PHE A 19 2.48 -10.99 9.84
CA PHE A 19 2.58 -11.40 11.24
C PHE A 19 2.67 -10.22 12.20
N LYS A 20 3.06 -9.03 11.74
CA LYS A 20 2.97 -7.81 12.56
C LYS A 20 1.51 -7.44 12.88
N ASP A 21 0.57 -7.82 12.00
CA ASP A 21 -0.84 -7.40 12.03
C ASP A 21 -1.85 -8.53 12.33
N ARG A 22 -1.43 -9.64 12.95
CA ARG A 22 -2.29 -10.78 13.34
C ARG A 22 -3.10 -11.41 12.19
N TYR A 23 -2.47 -11.72 11.06
CA TYR A 23 -3.07 -12.67 10.11
C TYR A 23 -2.86 -14.10 10.58
N ASP A 24 -3.92 -14.91 10.54
CA ASP A 24 -3.87 -16.33 10.90
C ASP A 24 -2.88 -17.09 9.99
N GLN A 25 -2.09 -17.98 10.60
CA GLN A 25 -1.07 -18.85 9.99
C GLN A 25 -1.48 -19.59 8.67
N PRO A 26 -2.76 -19.94 8.38
CA PRO A 26 -3.11 -20.69 7.17
C PRO A 26 -2.85 -19.97 5.84
N PHE A 27 -2.80 -18.63 5.83
CA PHE A 27 -2.64 -17.86 4.59
C PHE A 27 -1.28 -18.07 3.90
N LEU A 28 -0.22 -18.33 4.68
CA LEU A 28 1.14 -18.47 4.15
C LEU A 28 1.39 -19.81 3.47
N SER A 29 0.73 -20.88 3.91
CA SER A 29 0.87 -22.21 3.29
C SER A 29 0.29 -22.28 1.88
N SER A 30 -0.63 -21.39 1.54
CA SER A 30 -1.32 -21.36 0.24
C SER A 30 -0.93 -20.17 -0.64
N LEU A 31 0.14 -19.45 -0.28
CA LEU A 31 0.65 -18.32 -1.04
C LEU A 31 1.29 -18.79 -2.35
N VAL A 32 0.78 -18.26 -3.48
CA VAL A 32 1.30 -18.52 -4.82
C VAL A 32 1.74 -17.20 -5.46
N LEU A 33 2.97 -17.17 -5.97
CA LEU A 33 3.51 -16.03 -6.68
C LEU A 33 3.28 -16.16 -8.19
N VAL A 34 2.60 -15.17 -8.76
CA VAL A 34 2.35 -15.02 -10.19
C VAL A 34 3.27 -13.92 -10.73
N LYS A 35 4.10 -14.24 -11.72
CA LYS A 35 4.95 -13.27 -12.41
C LYS A 35 4.21 -12.73 -13.63
N CYS A 36 4.16 -11.41 -13.75
CA CYS A 36 3.52 -10.69 -14.85
C CYS A 36 4.58 -9.98 -15.70
N ARG A 37 4.13 -9.37 -16.82
CA ARG A 37 4.97 -8.48 -17.64
C ARG A 37 5.40 -7.26 -16.81
N GLU A 38 6.41 -6.54 -17.28
CA GLU A 38 6.91 -5.31 -16.64
C GLU A 38 7.43 -5.54 -15.20
N HIS A 39 7.94 -6.74 -14.91
CA HIS A 39 8.51 -7.09 -13.60
C HIS A 39 7.51 -6.94 -12.43
N ILE A 40 6.22 -7.10 -12.71
CA ILE A 40 5.18 -7.16 -11.69
C ILE A 40 5.10 -8.58 -11.12
N SER A 41 5.07 -8.68 -9.79
CA SER A 41 4.89 -9.92 -9.05
C SER A 41 3.61 -9.81 -8.22
N ILE A 42 2.66 -10.72 -8.42
CA ILE A 42 1.38 -10.75 -7.71
C ILE A 42 1.36 -11.95 -6.77
N TYR A 43 1.07 -11.72 -5.50
CA TYR A 43 0.93 -12.78 -4.51
C TYR A 43 -0.55 -13.09 -4.31
N THR A 44 -0.90 -14.35 -4.53
CA THR A 44 -2.27 -14.85 -4.49
C THR A 44 -2.44 -15.89 -3.39
N VAL A 45 -3.63 -15.95 -2.80
CA VAL A 45 -4.04 -17.02 -1.89
C VAL A 45 -5.37 -17.57 -2.39
N HIS A 46 -5.43 -18.88 -2.64
CA HIS A 46 -6.61 -19.53 -3.24
C HIS A 46 -7.10 -18.86 -4.55
N GLY A 47 -6.17 -18.32 -5.34
CA GLY A 47 -6.50 -17.63 -6.60
C GLY A 47 -6.92 -16.16 -6.45
N GLU A 48 -7.09 -15.65 -5.22
CA GLU A 48 -7.38 -14.24 -4.98
C GLU A 48 -6.08 -13.43 -4.86
N PRO A 49 -5.91 -12.30 -5.57
CA PRO A 49 -4.74 -11.44 -5.44
C PRO A 49 -4.78 -10.64 -4.14
N ILE A 50 -3.75 -10.83 -3.32
CA ILE A 50 -3.65 -10.23 -1.98
C ILE A 50 -2.64 -9.08 -1.99
N PHE A 51 -1.46 -9.29 -2.60
CA PHE A 51 -0.42 -8.28 -2.72
C PHE A 51 0.14 -8.21 -4.13
N PHE A 52 0.78 -7.08 -4.45
CA PHE A 52 1.58 -6.91 -5.64
C PHE A 52 2.89 -6.19 -5.33
N GLN A 53 3.90 -6.43 -6.15
CA GLN A 53 5.21 -5.83 -6.06
C GLN A 53 5.70 -5.51 -7.47
N HIS A 54 6.30 -4.34 -7.65
CA HIS A 54 6.92 -3.92 -8.90
C HIS A 54 8.44 -3.90 -8.72
N PHE A 55 9.16 -4.64 -9.56
CA PHE A 55 10.60 -4.90 -9.40
C PHE A 55 10.93 -5.37 -7.97
N ASP A 56 11.96 -4.79 -7.36
CA ASP A 56 12.38 -5.01 -5.97
C ASP A 56 11.83 -3.93 -5.02
N GLY A 57 10.78 -3.23 -5.45
CA GLY A 57 10.10 -2.20 -4.67
C GLY A 57 9.36 -2.75 -3.45
N PRO A 58 8.68 -1.87 -2.68
CA PRO A 58 7.84 -2.31 -1.57
C PRO A 58 6.67 -3.16 -2.08
N ILE A 59 6.14 -3.97 -1.17
CA ILE A 59 4.97 -4.79 -1.41
C ILE A 59 3.72 -3.97 -1.07
N TYR A 60 2.75 -3.95 -1.97
CA TYR A 60 1.51 -3.22 -1.83
C TYR A 60 0.32 -4.18 -1.68
N PRO A 61 -0.61 -3.93 -0.75
CA PRO A 61 -1.86 -4.67 -0.68
C PRO A 61 -2.76 -4.30 -1.87
N THR A 62 -3.62 -5.23 -2.30
CA THR A 62 -4.71 -4.88 -3.20
C THR A 62 -5.75 -4.01 -2.48
N LEU A 63 -6.48 -3.17 -3.23
CA LEU A 63 -7.55 -2.36 -2.63
C LEU A 63 -8.60 -3.22 -1.93
N ARG A 64 -8.92 -4.40 -2.47
CA ARG A 64 -9.86 -5.34 -1.85
C ARG A 64 -9.39 -5.83 -0.49
N LEU A 65 -8.09 -6.11 -0.33
CA LEU A 65 -7.51 -6.46 0.96
C LEU A 65 -7.56 -5.26 1.92
N LEU A 66 -7.16 -4.09 1.44
CA LEU A 66 -7.11 -2.87 2.22
C LEU A 66 -8.52 -2.43 2.70
N HIS A 67 -9.56 -2.65 1.91
CA HIS A 67 -10.95 -2.40 2.33
C HIS A 67 -11.39 -3.32 3.47
N LYS A 68 -10.94 -4.59 3.45
CA LYS A 68 -11.23 -5.54 4.52
C LYS A 68 -10.44 -5.25 5.79
N TYR A 69 -9.21 -4.76 5.64
CA TYR A 69 -8.29 -4.52 6.74
C TYR A 69 -7.62 -3.14 6.57
N PRO A 70 -8.32 -2.03 6.87
CA PRO A 70 -7.81 -0.68 6.61
C PRO A 70 -6.62 -0.29 7.48
N TYR A 71 -6.36 -1.03 8.56
CA TYR A 71 -5.27 -0.79 9.50
C TYR A 71 -3.89 -1.25 9.03
N ILE A 72 -3.81 -2.00 7.92
CA ILE A 72 -2.52 -2.55 7.40
C ILE A 72 -1.61 -1.48 6.83
N LEU A 73 -2.16 -0.32 6.44
CA LEU A 73 -1.41 0.82 5.95
C LEU A 73 -1.86 2.08 6.69
N PRO A 74 -0.95 3.01 6.95
CA PRO A 74 -1.32 4.31 7.49
C PRO A 74 -2.17 5.08 6.48
N MET A 75 -3.15 5.82 6.99
CA MET A 75 -4.13 6.54 6.19
C MET A 75 -3.71 7.99 5.94
N VAL A 76 -3.85 8.43 4.70
CA VAL A 76 -3.81 9.84 4.27
C VAL A 76 -5.11 10.19 3.57
N ARG A 77 -5.54 11.46 3.60
CA ARG A 77 -6.78 11.89 2.94
C ARG A 77 -6.51 12.96 1.91
N VAL A 78 -7.10 12.79 0.72
CA VAL A 78 -7.14 13.83 -0.31
C VAL A 78 -8.46 14.58 -0.29
N ASP A 79 -8.40 15.85 -0.67
CA ASP A 79 -9.59 16.68 -0.84
C ASP A 79 -10.48 16.26 -2.02
N ARG A 80 -11.69 16.80 -2.03
CA ARG A 80 -12.68 16.56 -3.09
C ARG A 80 -12.18 16.96 -4.50
N GLY A 81 -11.34 17.99 -4.61
CA GLY A 81 -10.82 18.48 -5.89
C GLY A 81 -9.86 17.49 -6.55
N ALA A 82 -9.10 16.76 -5.74
CA ALA A 82 -8.10 15.79 -6.17
C ALA A 82 -8.69 14.44 -6.59
N ILE A 83 -9.90 14.08 -6.13
CA ILE A 83 -10.53 12.77 -6.37
C ILE A 83 -10.55 12.38 -7.86
N ARG A 84 -10.93 13.32 -8.75
CA ARG A 84 -11.02 13.03 -10.19
C ARG A 84 -9.66 12.65 -10.79
N PHE A 85 -8.59 13.29 -10.32
CA PHE A 85 -7.24 13.08 -10.81
C PHE A 85 -6.67 11.78 -10.25
N LEU A 86 -6.99 11.48 -8.99
CA LEU A 86 -6.60 10.23 -8.36
C LEU A 86 -7.22 9.02 -9.07
N LEU A 87 -8.51 9.07 -9.37
CA LEU A 87 -9.19 8.00 -10.11
C LEU A 87 -8.73 7.90 -11.58
N ALA A 88 -8.16 8.99 -12.13
CA ALA A 88 -7.51 8.97 -13.44
C ALA A 88 -6.07 8.40 -13.40
N GLY A 89 -5.58 7.97 -12.23
CA GLY A 89 -4.24 7.42 -12.06
C GLY A 89 -3.12 8.46 -11.95
N ALA A 90 -3.46 9.73 -11.72
CA ALA A 90 -2.46 10.77 -11.55
C ALA A 90 -1.74 10.66 -10.19
N HIS A 91 -0.49 11.11 -10.14
CA HIS A 91 0.22 11.31 -8.89
C HIS A 91 -0.43 12.42 -8.06
N MET A 92 -0.52 12.21 -6.74
CA MET A 92 -1.07 13.20 -5.82
C MET A 92 0.01 14.15 -5.32
N MET A 93 -0.31 15.44 -5.32
CA MET A 93 0.59 16.51 -4.91
C MET A 93 0.19 17.06 -3.54
N CYS A 94 1.15 17.68 -2.85
CA CYS A 94 0.98 18.22 -1.48
C CYS A 94 -0.32 19.00 -1.24
N PRO A 95 -0.75 19.92 -2.14
CA PRO A 95 -1.96 20.70 -1.90
C PRO A 95 -3.23 19.87 -1.71
N GLY A 96 -3.29 18.67 -2.31
CA GLY A 96 -4.43 17.77 -2.14
C GLY A 96 -4.55 17.17 -0.73
N PHE A 97 -3.45 17.14 0.02
CA PHE A 97 -3.38 16.59 1.38
C PHE A 97 -3.40 17.67 2.47
N THR A 98 -2.94 18.88 2.18
CA THR A 98 -2.84 19.98 3.15
C THR A 98 -4.00 20.98 3.09
N SER A 99 -4.92 20.81 2.14
CA SER A 99 -6.15 21.61 2.07
C SER A 99 -7.14 21.25 3.19
N LYS A 100 -8.21 22.04 3.36
CA LYS A 100 -9.22 21.85 4.41
C LYS A 100 -9.86 20.45 4.41
N GLY A 101 -9.99 19.84 3.24
CA GLY A 101 -10.52 18.48 3.06
C GLY A 101 -9.46 17.38 3.11
N GLY A 102 -8.18 17.75 3.04
CA GLY A 102 -7.05 16.83 3.12
C GLY A 102 -6.76 16.38 4.55
N TYR A 103 -5.88 15.40 4.69
CA TYR A 103 -5.27 15.00 5.95
C TYR A 103 -3.92 14.35 5.67
N LEU A 104 -2.90 14.79 6.41
CA LEU A 104 -1.59 14.16 6.46
C LEU A 104 -1.21 13.97 7.93
N PRO A 105 -0.72 12.79 8.34
CA PRO A 105 -0.24 12.56 9.69
C PRO A 105 0.86 13.56 10.08
N PRO A 106 0.96 13.96 11.37
CA PRO A 106 2.02 14.85 11.84
C PRO A 106 3.41 14.30 11.54
N ALA A 107 4.38 15.19 11.29
CA ALA A 107 5.76 14.81 10.96
C ALA A 107 6.48 14.02 12.07
N GLU A 108 6.05 14.16 13.32
CA GLU A 108 6.59 13.49 14.51
C GLU A 108 6.11 12.03 14.62
N GLU A 109 4.92 11.74 14.09
CA GLU A 109 4.39 10.38 13.85
C GLU A 109 4.87 9.84 12.49
N GLY A 110 5.84 10.54 11.88
CA GLY A 110 6.01 10.72 10.44
C GLY A 110 6.21 9.45 9.63
N LEU A 111 5.36 9.34 8.61
CA LEU A 111 5.54 8.44 7.48
C LEU A 111 6.96 8.58 6.95
N ALA A 112 7.72 7.49 7.02
CA ALA A 112 9.04 7.47 6.43
C ALA A 112 8.94 7.45 4.90
N ALA A 113 9.88 8.14 4.29
CA ALA A 113 10.19 8.04 2.88
C ALA A 113 10.07 6.61 2.34
N GLY A 114 9.20 6.43 1.35
CA GLY A 114 9.04 5.18 0.65
C GLY A 114 8.12 4.17 1.32
N VAL A 115 7.46 4.55 2.42
CA VAL A 115 6.42 3.74 3.06
C VAL A 115 5.13 3.80 2.22
N PRO A 116 4.50 2.65 1.93
CA PRO A 116 3.17 2.63 1.32
C PRO A 116 2.11 3.24 2.25
N VAL A 117 1.19 4.02 1.69
CA VAL A 117 0.08 4.67 2.41
C VAL A 117 -1.25 4.38 1.74
N ALA A 118 -2.31 4.28 2.53
CA ALA A 118 -3.69 4.19 2.05
C ALA A 118 -4.26 5.59 1.81
N ILE A 119 -4.69 5.88 0.57
CA ILE A 119 -5.39 7.14 0.29
C ILE A 119 -6.87 6.98 0.52
N HIS A 120 -7.43 7.84 1.37
CA HIS A 120 -8.86 8.08 1.50
C HIS A 120 -9.24 9.36 0.77
N ALA A 121 -10.48 9.43 0.30
CA ALA A 121 -11.02 10.61 -0.34
C ALA A 121 -12.06 11.26 0.57
N GLU A 122 -12.10 12.59 0.58
CA GLU A 122 -13.14 13.34 1.27
C GLU A 122 -14.55 12.85 0.87
N GLY A 123 -15.36 12.48 1.86
CA GLY A 123 -16.71 11.96 1.65
C GLY A 123 -16.77 10.51 1.13
N LYS A 124 -15.67 9.75 1.19
CA LYS A 124 -15.62 8.32 0.88
C LYS A 124 -15.20 7.50 2.10
N GLU A 125 -15.86 6.37 2.30
CA GLU A 125 -15.60 5.49 3.45
C GLU A 125 -14.34 4.64 3.25
N HIS A 126 -14.14 4.13 2.02
CA HIS A 126 -13.07 3.20 1.70
C HIS A 126 -11.87 3.89 1.05
N ALA A 127 -10.69 3.30 1.22
CA ALA A 127 -9.48 3.72 0.51
C ALA A 127 -9.69 3.65 -1.01
N VAL A 128 -9.23 4.66 -1.73
CA VAL A 128 -9.39 4.78 -3.19
C VAL A 128 -8.08 4.54 -3.94
N GLY A 129 -6.96 4.45 -3.23
CA GLY A 129 -5.65 4.20 -3.82
C GLY A 129 -4.60 3.84 -2.78
N VAL A 130 -3.46 3.36 -3.27
CA VAL A 130 -2.26 3.13 -2.48
C VAL A 130 -1.13 3.90 -3.15
N LEU A 131 -0.38 4.69 -2.39
CA LEU A 131 0.78 5.44 -2.88
C LEU A 131 2.02 5.05 -2.11
N LYS A 132 3.17 5.36 -2.69
CA LYS A 132 4.42 5.47 -1.97
C LYS A 132 4.60 6.92 -1.55
N GLU A 133 4.87 7.16 -0.27
CA GLU A 133 5.26 8.50 0.18
C GLU A 133 6.67 8.82 -0.32
N ASP A 134 6.87 10.01 -0.89
CA ASP A 134 8.20 10.49 -1.26
C ASP A 134 8.68 11.48 -0.20
N SER A 135 9.91 11.27 0.31
CA SER A 135 10.52 11.89 1.50
C SER A 135 10.44 13.43 1.62
N LYS A 136 10.13 14.11 0.52
CA LYS A 136 10.13 15.56 0.40
C LYS A 136 8.78 16.19 0.76
N LEU A 137 7.73 15.38 0.90
CA LEU A 137 6.34 15.86 0.96
C LEU A 137 5.95 16.38 2.35
N VAL A 138 6.38 15.72 3.44
CA VAL A 138 5.99 16.07 4.81
C VAL A 138 6.84 17.20 5.42
N ARG A 139 8.11 17.34 5.00
CA ARG A 139 9.08 18.24 5.68
C ARG A 139 9.06 19.71 5.23
N LEU A 140 8.42 20.03 4.11
CA LEU A 140 8.52 21.37 3.49
C LEU A 140 7.33 22.30 3.78
N PHE A 141 6.29 21.81 4.48
CA PHE A 141 5.05 22.55 4.69
C PHE A 141 4.70 22.76 6.18
N ASN A 142 5.64 22.49 7.08
CA ASN A 142 5.62 22.96 8.48
C ASN A 142 6.69 24.03 8.67
#